data_AF-A0A960YZQ4-F1
#
_entry.id   AF-A0A960YZQ4-F1
#
_cell.length_a   1.000
_cell.length_b   1.000
_cell.length_c   1.000
_cell.angle_alpha   90.00
_cell.angle_beta   90.00
_cell.angle_gamma   90.00
#
_symmetry.space_group_name_H-M   'P 1'
#
loop_
_entity.id
_entity.type
_entity.pdbx_description
1 polymer ?
#
loop_
_entity_poly.entity_id
_entity_poly.type
_entity_poly.pdbx_seq_one_letter_code
_entity_poly.pdbx_strand_id
1 'polypeptide(L)'
;MKKCIFILALIALFPLFGNEPSLTIHDQDEIVVLKQLIEATQKSLNEQHTLLQSILRYRAVRELFFDDTTNSRKATNLVKMALQISNQLEESKMTHLFSKEFLEELSFYSSVGRKNGLGK
;
A
#
# COMPACT_ATOMS: atom_id res chain seq x y z
N MET A 1 -29.95 -37.35 -28.34
CA MET A 1 -29.06 -37.88 -27.29
C MET A 1 -29.81 -37.85 -25.96
N LYS A 2 -29.60 -38.87 -25.13
CA LYS A 2 -30.44 -39.30 -23.99
C LYS A 2 -30.55 -38.26 -22.86
N LYS A 3 -31.73 -38.20 -22.23
CA LYS A 3 -31.98 -37.64 -20.90
C LYS A 3 -31.21 -38.46 -19.84
N CYS A 4 -30.63 -37.83 -18.83
CA CYS A 4 -30.48 -38.38 -17.48
C CYS A 4 -30.37 -37.26 -16.45
N ILE A 5 -31.39 -37.18 -15.60
CA ILE A 5 -31.42 -36.49 -14.32
C ILE A 5 -30.90 -37.48 -13.27
N PHE A 6 -30.02 -37.05 -12.38
CA PHE A 6 -29.74 -37.64 -11.06
C PHE A 6 -29.33 -36.46 -10.16
N ILE A 7 -30.21 -35.85 -9.36
CA ILE A 7 -30.80 -36.30 -8.09
C ILE A 7 -29.77 -36.69 -7.03
N LEU A 8 -29.74 -35.81 -6.01
CA LEU A 8 -29.54 -35.99 -4.57
C LEU A 8 -28.18 -36.45 -4.00
N ALA A 9 -27.69 -35.53 -3.16
CA ALA A 9 -27.30 -35.75 -1.77
C ALA A 9 -26.19 -36.77 -1.50
N LEU A 10 -25.01 -36.24 -1.21
CA LEU A 10 -24.13 -36.85 -0.22
C LEU A 10 -23.82 -35.81 0.85
N ILE A 11 -24.77 -35.66 1.78
CA ILE A 11 -24.48 -35.19 3.13
C ILE A 11 -23.62 -36.29 3.73
N ALA A 12 -22.30 -36.12 3.65
CA ALA A 12 -21.37 -36.93 4.40
C ALA A 12 -21.48 -36.50 5.86
N LEU A 13 -22.34 -37.23 6.56
CA LEU A 13 -22.43 -37.35 8.00
C LEU A 13 -21.06 -37.81 8.53
N PHE A 14 -20.22 -36.86 8.97
CA PHE A 14 -19.05 -37.15 9.81
C PHE A 14 -19.40 -36.83 11.27
N PRO A 15 -18.87 -37.62 12.21
CA PRO A 15 -19.42 -37.75 13.55
C PRO A 15 -19.18 -36.51 14.41
N LEU A 16 -20.25 -36.07 15.06
CA LEU A 16 -20.27 -35.26 16.27
C LEU A 16 -19.60 -36.03 17.42
N PHE A 17 -18.27 -36.01 17.51
CA PHE A 17 -17.58 -36.33 18.75
C PHE A 17 -16.26 -35.56 18.86
N GLY A 18 -16.16 -34.74 19.90
CA GLY A 18 -14.92 -34.63 20.66
C GLY A 18 -13.90 -33.62 20.15
N ASN A 19 -14.30 -32.36 20.04
CA ASN A 19 -13.62 -31.27 20.73
C ASN A 19 -14.54 -30.07 20.60
N GLU A 20 -15.17 -29.66 21.70
CA GLU A 20 -15.55 -28.27 21.80
C GLU A 20 -14.30 -27.47 21.44
N PRO A 21 -14.36 -26.49 20.52
CA PRO A 21 -13.29 -25.51 20.51
C PRO A 21 -13.32 -24.96 21.93
N SER A 22 -12.31 -25.30 22.73
CA SER A 22 -12.03 -24.50 23.90
C SER A 22 -11.92 -23.10 23.32
N LEU A 23 -12.93 -22.28 23.61
CA LEU A 23 -12.75 -20.85 23.65
C LEU A 23 -11.69 -20.67 24.74
N THR A 24 -10.42 -20.90 24.38
CA THR A 24 -9.32 -20.20 24.99
C THR A 24 -9.67 -18.77 24.68
N ILE A 25 -10.41 -18.18 25.62
CA ILE A 25 -10.53 -16.74 25.77
C ILE A 25 -9.08 -16.31 25.71
N HIS A 26 -8.70 -15.77 24.56
CA HIS A 26 -7.42 -15.14 24.43
C HIS A 26 -7.64 -13.89 25.27
N ASP A 27 -7.35 -13.98 26.57
CA ASP A 27 -7.31 -12.89 27.54
C ASP A 27 -6.14 -11.96 27.15
N GLN A 28 -6.12 -11.50 25.90
CA GLN A 28 -5.57 -10.19 25.61
C GLN A 28 -6.61 -9.22 26.13
N ASP A 29 -6.39 -8.78 27.38
CA ASP A 29 -7.05 -7.63 27.99
C ASP A 29 -7.37 -6.62 26.88
N GLU A 30 -8.65 -6.32 26.67
CA GLU A 30 -9.12 -5.46 25.60
C GLU A 30 -8.37 -4.11 25.60
N ILE A 31 -7.85 -3.71 26.76
CA ILE A 31 -6.96 -2.54 26.92
C ILE A 31 -5.64 -2.72 26.14
N VAL A 32 -5.02 -3.90 26.14
CA VAL A 32 -3.79 -4.19 25.39
C VAL A 32 -4.05 -4.12 23.89
N VAL A 33 -5.15 -4.71 23.42
CA VAL A 33 -5.55 -4.63 22.00
C VAL A 33 -5.81 -3.16 21.62
N LEU A 34 -6.50 -2.41 22.46
CA LEU A 34 -6.75 -0.99 22.23
C LEU A 34 -5.46 -0.18 22.19
N LYS A 35 -4.47 -0.47 23.04
CA LYS A 35 -3.14 0.16 23.01
C LYS A 35 -2.42 -0.11 21.68
N GLN A 36 -2.42 -1.37 21.22
CA GLN A 36 -1.81 -1.72 19.93
C GLN A 36 -2.49 -1.00 18.76
N LEU A 37 -3.82 -0.89 18.79
CA LEU A 37 -4.57 -0.16 17.79
C LEU A 37 -4.23 1.34 17.78
N ILE A 38 -4.09 1.96 18.97
CA ILE A 38 -3.66 3.35 19.11
C ILE A 38 -2.26 3.56 18.52
N GLU A 39 -1.31 2.68 18.84
CA GLU A 39 0.06 2.74 18.31
C GLU A 39 0.11 2.58 16.78
N ALA A 40 -0.62 1.61 16.24
CA ALA A 40 -0.73 1.40 14.81
C ALA A 40 -1.36 2.61 14.10
N THR A 41 -2.38 3.21 14.70
CA THR A 41 -3.03 4.43 14.19
C THR A 41 -2.06 5.60 14.20
N GLN A 42 -1.32 5.82 15.29
CA GLN A 42 -0.34 6.90 15.37
C GLN A 42 0.80 6.71 14.37
N LYS A 43 1.28 5.47 14.18
CA LYS A 43 2.27 5.15 13.15
C LYS A 43 1.74 5.47 11.75
N SER A 44 0.50 5.06 11.44
CA SER A 44 -0.14 5.36 10.16
C SER A 44 -0.27 6.88 9.92
N LEU A 45 -0.64 7.64 10.94
CA LEU A 45 -0.72 9.11 10.85
C LEU A 45 0.65 9.73 10.55
N ASN A 46 1.71 9.25 11.21
CA ASN A 46 3.07 9.73 10.98
C ASN A 46 3.55 9.41 9.55
N GLU A 47 3.23 8.23 9.02
CA GLU A 47 3.52 7.84 7.64
C GLU A 47 2.78 8.74 6.64
N GLN A 48 1.51 9.05 6.89
CA GLN A 48 0.71 9.97 6.06
C GLN A 48 1.27 11.40 6.08
N HIS A 49 1.66 11.91 7.26
CA HIS A 49 2.29 13.22 7.36
C HIS A 49 3.63 13.26 6.59
N THR A 50 4.42 12.19 6.68
CA THR A 50 5.68 12.06 5.94
C THR A 50 5.43 12.06 4.43
N LEU A 51 4.44 11.30 3.96
CA LEU A 51 4.03 11.27 2.55
C LEU A 51 3.60 12.65 2.06
N LEU A 52 2.79 13.38 2.84
CA LEU A 52 2.38 14.74 2.53
C LEU A 52 3.59 15.67 2.31
N GLN A 53 4.55 15.65 3.23
CA GLN A 53 5.77 16.46 3.12
C GLN A 53 6.59 16.09 1.88
N SER A 54 6.70 14.79 1.57
CA SER A 54 7.37 14.32 0.35
C SER A 54 6.68 14.83 -0.92
N ILE A 55 5.34 14.78 -0.98
CA ILE A 55 4.56 15.27 -2.12
C ILE A 55 4.68 16.79 -2.28
N LEU A 56 4.66 17.55 -1.19
CA LEU A 56 4.86 19.00 -1.23
C LEU A 56 6.24 19.37 -1.78
N ARG A 57 7.30 18.68 -1.31
CA ARG A 57 8.66 18.87 -1.82
C ARG A 57 8.78 18.49 -3.29
N TYR A 58 8.16 17.38 -3.69
CA TYR A 58 8.11 16.93 -5.08
C TYR A 58 7.50 18.01 -5.98
N ARG A 59 6.37 18.60 -5.58
CA ARG A 59 5.72 19.68 -6.35
C ARG A 59 6.63 20.90 -6.52
N ALA A 60 7.30 21.34 -5.45
CA ALA A 60 8.23 22.45 -5.53
C ALA A 60 9.43 22.16 -6.45
N VAL A 61 10.02 20.96 -6.37
CA VAL A 61 11.13 20.56 -7.26
C VAL A 61 10.68 20.45 -8.71
N ARG A 62 9.45 19.98 -8.94
CA ARG A 62 8.85 19.88 -10.27
C ARG A 62 8.69 21.25 -10.92
N GLU A 63 8.15 22.22 -10.19
CA GLU A 63 8.04 23.61 -10.65
C GLU A 63 9.41 24.17 -11.04
N LEU A 64 10.40 24.02 -10.15
CA LEU A 64 11.78 24.47 -10.41
C LEU A 64 12.44 23.78 -11.61
N PHE A 65 12.09 22.52 -11.90
CA PHE A 65 12.58 21.79 -13.07
C PHE A 65 11.93 22.31 -14.35
N PHE A 66 10.63 22.62 -14.33
CA PHE A 66 9.96 23.20 -15.50
C PHE A 66 10.43 24.62 -15.82
N ASP A 67 10.90 25.37 -14.83
CA ASP A 67 11.55 26.67 -15.04
C ASP A 67 12.92 26.56 -15.75
N ASP A 68 13.64 25.46 -15.57
CA ASP A 68 14.93 25.20 -16.21
C ASP A 68 15.12 23.70 -16.45
N THR A 69 14.59 23.24 -17.58
CA THR A 69 14.58 21.82 -17.96
C THR A 69 15.95 21.31 -18.36
N THR A 70 16.95 22.18 -18.51
CA THR A 70 18.33 21.79 -18.86
C THR A 70 19.15 21.38 -17.64
N ASN A 71 18.63 21.64 -16.44
CA ASN A 71 19.32 21.39 -15.18
C ASN A 71 19.25 19.91 -14.78
N SER A 72 20.30 19.16 -15.09
CA SER A 72 20.41 17.74 -14.78
C SER A 72 20.29 17.42 -13.28
N ARG A 73 20.74 18.32 -12.40
CA ARG A 73 20.60 18.17 -10.94
C ARG A 73 19.12 18.23 -10.52
N LYS A 74 18.36 19.20 -11.04
CA LYS A 74 16.92 19.30 -10.78
C LYS A 74 16.17 18.10 -11.33
N ALA A 75 16.50 17.65 -12.54
CA ALA A 75 15.94 16.44 -13.13
C ALA A 75 16.19 15.19 -12.25
N THR A 76 17.41 15.04 -11.77
CA THR A 76 17.80 13.92 -10.90
C THR A 76 17.04 13.95 -9.57
N ASN A 77 16.90 15.12 -8.96
CA ASN A 77 16.14 15.30 -7.72
C ASN A 77 14.65 14.98 -7.92
N LEU A 78 14.05 15.43 -9.02
CA LEU A 78 12.66 15.15 -9.36
C LEU A 78 12.42 13.64 -9.48
N VAL A 79 13.28 12.96 -10.24
CA VAL A 79 13.23 11.51 -10.45
C VAL A 79 13.39 10.75 -9.14
N LYS A 80 14.34 11.16 -8.28
CA LYS A 80 14.57 10.53 -6.98
C LYS A 80 13.34 10.68 -6.07
N MET A 81 12.76 11.88 -6.00
CA MET A 81 11.57 12.12 -5.18
C MET A 81 10.37 11.33 -5.69
N ALA A 82 10.16 11.27 -7.01
CA ALA A 82 9.09 10.48 -7.59
C ALA A 82 9.23 8.98 -7.25
N LEU A 83 10.45 8.45 -7.31
CA LEU A 83 10.74 7.07 -6.92
C LEU A 83 10.43 6.80 -5.45
N GLN A 84 10.86 7.70 -4.55
CA GLN A 84 10.60 7.57 -3.12
C GLN A 84 9.10 7.57 -2.81
N ILE A 85 8.34 8.50 -3.41
CA ILE A 85 6.89 8.58 -3.23
C ILE A 85 6.21 7.33 -3.80
N SER A 86 6.59 6.90 -5.01
CA SER A 86 6.03 5.68 -5.63
C SER A 86 6.21 4.46 -4.74
N ASN A 87 7.42 4.25 -4.20
CA ASN A 87 7.69 3.12 -3.30
C ASN A 87 6.89 3.24 -2.01
N GLN A 88 6.82 4.44 -1.40
CA GLN A 88 6.05 4.66 -0.19
C GLN A 88 4.54 4.38 -0.39
N LEU A 89 3.97 4.77 -1.55
CA LEU A 89 2.56 4.48 -1.90
C LEU A 89 2.31 2.98 -2.09
N GLU A 90 3.23 2.28 -2.75
CA GLU A 90 3.15 0.82 -2.98
C GLU A 90 3.26 0.03 -1.67
N GLU A 91 4.14 0.46 -0.76
CA GLU A 91 4.36 -0.15 0.55
C GLU A 91 3.16 0.09 1.50
N SER A 92 2.66 1.33 1.55
CA SER A 92 1.52 1.72 2.40
C SER A 92 0.14 1.37 1.83
N LYS A 93 0.08 0.82 0.59
CA LYS A 93 -1.16 0.51 -0.15
C LYS A 93 -2.07 1.72 -0.38
N MET A 94 -1.52 2.94 -0.33
CA MET A 94 -2.27 4.19 -0.48
C MET A 94 -2.46 4.65 -1.93
N THR A 95 -1.94 3.92 -2.92
CA THR A 95 -2.04 4.26 -4.35
C THR A 95 -3.47 4.62 -4.78
N HIS A 96 -4.48 3.91 -4.26
CA HIS A 96 -5.89 4.12 -4.60
C HIS A 96 -6.47 5.48 -4.17
N LEU A 97 -5.78 6.23 -3.31
CA LEU A 97 -6.24 7.54 -2.81
C LEU A 97 -5.88 8.69 -3.75
N PHE A 98 -5.08 8.46 -4.78
CA PHE A 98 -4.53 9.51 -5.65
C PHE A 98 -5.11 9.44 -7.05
N SER A 99 -5.10 10.58 -7.75
CA SER A 99 -5.60 10.66 -9.12
C SER A 99 -4.72 9.84 -10.08
N LYS A 100 -5.33 9.37 -11.15
CA LYS A 100 -4.64 8.58 -12.18
C LYS A 100 -3.48 9.35 -12.80
N GLU A 101 -3.67 10.64 -13.08
CA GLU A 101 -2.66 11.51 -13.71
C GLU A 101 -1.41 11.64 -12.83
N PHE A 102 -1.61 11.84 -11.52
CA PHE A 102 -0.51 11.91 -10.57
C PHE A 102 0.27 10.59 -10.49
N LEU A 103 -0.44 9.46 -10.50
CA LEU A 103 0.18 8.15 -10.46
C LEU A 103 0.94 7.82 -11.76
N GLU A 104 0.41 8.22 -12.92
CA GLU A 104 1.10 8.08 -14.21
C GLU A 104 2.37 8.94 -14.27
N GLU A 105 2.30 10.18 -13.78
CA GLU A 105 3.46 11.08 -13.67
C GLU A 105 4.55 10.48 -12.75
N LEU A 106 4.16 10.02 -11.56
CA LEU A 106 5.08 9.33 -10.64
C LEU A 106 5.66 8.07 -11.26
N SER A 107 4.85 7.27 -11.95
CA SER A 107 5.28 6.03 -12.60
C SER A 107 6.32 6.31 -13.69
N PHE A 108 6.11 7.34 -14.50
CA PHE A 108 7.06 7.76 -15.52
C PHE A 108 8.42 8.08 -14.90
N TYR A 109 8.46 9.00 -13.93
CA TYR A 109 9.72 9.42 -13.31
C TYR A 109 10.36 8.32 -12.46
N SER A 110 9.58 7.54 -11.71
CA SER A 110 10.10 6.43 -10.91
C SER A 110 10.73 5.34 -11.80
N SER A 111 10.17 5.08 -12.99
CA SER A 111 10.76 4.16 -13.96
C SER A 111 12.14 4.62 -14.44
N VAL A 112 12.32 5.93 -14.66
CA VAL A 112 13.61 6.54 -15.01
C VAL A 112 14.59 6.38 -13.85
N GLY A 113 14.13 6.59 -12.61
CA GLY A 113 14.97 6.44 -11.41
C GLY A 113 15.46 5.01 -11.20
N ARG A 114 14.58 4.02 -11.37
CA ARG A 114 14.91 2.59 -11.29
C ARG A 114 15.95 2.20 -12.34
N LYS A 115 15.76 2.64 -13.59
CA LYS A 115 16.72 2.38 -14.69
C LYS A 115 18.10 2.97 -14.44
N ASN A 116 18.16 4.15 -13.81
CA ASN A 116 19.42 4.84 -13.51
C ASN A 116 20.03 4.46 -12.15
N GLY A 117 19.50 3.43 -11.45
CA GLY A 117 20.06 2.95 -10.19
C GLY A 117 19.90 3.90 -9.00
N LEU A 118 18.96 4.86 -9.07
CA LEU A 118 18.73 5.87 -8.03
C LEU A 118 17.91 5.35 -6.83
N GLY A 119 17.56 4.06 -6.83
CA GLY A 119 16.80 3.38 -5.77
C GLY A 119 17.66 2.70 -4.70
N LYS A 120 18.96 2.98 -4.65
CA LYS A 120 19.89 2.50 -3.62
C LYS A 120 20.31 3.62 -2.70
#